data_AF-A0AAX3IXW5-F1
#
_entry.id   AF-A0AAX3IXW5-F1
#
_cell.length_a   1.000
_cell.length_b   1.000
_cell.length_c   1.000
_cell.angle_alpha   90.00
_cell.angle_beta   90.00
_cell.angle_gamma   90.00
#
_symmetry.space_group_name_H-M   'P 1'
#
loop_
_entity.id
_entity.type
_entity.pdbx_description
1 polymer ?
#
loop_
_entity_poly.entity_id
_entity_poly.type
_entity_poly.pdbx_seq_one_letter_code
_entity_poly.pdbx_strand_id
1 'polypeptide(L)'
;MQHALQFMREGTDSSQESRCRIALIRNGLPCPKVNWKVRLNNGKIALLDMAYPDIKVAIEYDGRHHAGQWLADSKRREALEDDGWAYIQVTAENLMNDFEERALAQRVADRMSQRLSKPIMLCQRMSSGRIHIRITSLANGSRKILI
;
A
#
# COMPACT_ATOMS: atom_id res chain seq x y z
N MET A 1 1.36 -21.72 -11.95
CA MET A 1 0.50 -21.33 -10.81
C MET A 1 1.13 -21.58 -9.42
N GLN A 2 2.44 -21.83 -9.28
CA GLN A 2 3.03 -22.25 -7.98
C GLN A 2 3.74 -21.15 -7.16
N HIS A 3 3.89 -19.92 -7.67
CA HIS A 3 4.67 -18.87 -6.97
C HIS A 3 3.85 -17.88 -6.12
N ALA A 4 2.52 -18.04 -6.04
CA ALA A 4 1.65 -17.10 -5.30
C ALA A 4 1.63 -17.34 -3.78
N LEU A 5 1.91 -18.58 -3.34
CA LEU A 5 1.75 -18.99 -1.94
C LEU A 5 2.77 -18.35 -0.99
N GLN A 6 3.99 -18.05 -1.46
CA GLN A 6 5.04 -17.45 -0.61
C GLN A 6 4.81 -15.96 -0.29
N PHE A 7 3.81 -15.32 -0.91
CA PHE A 7 3.48 -13.91 -0.68
C PHE A 7 2.21 -13.68 0.12
N MET A 8 1.43 -14.74 0.36
CA MET A 8 0.27 -14.66 1.24
C MET A 8 0.75 -14.49 2.67
N ARG A 9 0.35 -13.39 3.31
CA ARG A 9 0.55 -13.18 4.74
C ARG A 9 -0.78 -13.47 5.42
N GLU A 10 -0.73 -14.20 6.53
CA GLU A 10 -1.86 -14.31 7.45
C GLU A 10 -2.32 -12.89 7.83
N GLY A 11 -3.60 -12.63 7.60
CA GLY A 11 -4.26 -11.37 7.91
C GLY A 11 -4.68 -10.53 6.70
N THR A 12 -4.14 -10.67 5.48
CA THR A 12 -4.67 -9.88 4.34
C THR A 12 -6.06 -10.42 3.96
N ASP A 13 -7.09 -9.58 4.00
CA ASP A 13 -8.49 -9.99 3.95
C ASP A 13 -8.98 -10.35 2.53
N SER A 14 -8.12 -10.26 1.50
CA SER A 14 -8.42 -10.80 0.17
C SER A 14 -7.21 -11.15 -0.69
N SER A 15 -7.43 -12.00 -1.71
CA SER A 15 -6.43 -12.30 -2.75
C SER A 15 -6.01 -11.05 -3.54
N GLN A 16 -6.90 -10.07 -3.65
CA GLN A 16 -6.66 -8.82 -4.38
C GLN A 16 -5.81 -7.83 -3.59
N GLU A 17 -5.97 -7.73 -2.27
CA GLU A 17 -5.02 -6.99 -1.42
C GLU A 17 -3.61 -7.57 -1.51
N SER A 18 -3.50 -8.90 -1.46
CA SER A 18 -2.22 -9.59 -1.68
C SER A 18 -1.62 -9.28 -3.06
N ARG A 19 -2.45 -9.26 -4.13
CA ARG A 19 -2.01 -8.89 -5.47
C ARG A 19 -1.55 -7.44 -5.54
N CYS A 20 -2.28 -6.50 -4.93
CA CYS A 20 -1.89 -5.10 -4.85
C CYS A 20 -0.54 -4.94 -4.17
N ARG A 21 -0.35 -5.59 -3.01
CA ARG A 21 0.92 -5.56 -2.28
C ARG A 21 2.09 -6.04 -3.14
N ILE A 22 1.91 -7.15 -3.86
CA ILE A 22 2.91 -7.70 -4.76
C ILE A 22 3.19 -6.73 -5.92
N ALA A 23 2.16 -6.13 -6.51
CA ALA A 23 2.32 -5.17 -7.61
C ALA A 23 3.17 -3.96 -7.20
N LEU A 24 2.96 -3.42 -5.99
CA LEU A 24 3.76 -2.32 -5.45
C LEU A 24 5.23 -2.73 -5.27
N ILE A 25 5.47 -3.87 -4.64
CA ILE A 25 6.82 -4.40 -4.39
C ILE A 25 7.57 -4.69 -5.70
N ARG A 26 6.89 -5.31 -6.69
CA ARG A 26 7.49 -5.64 -8.00
C ARG A 26 7.92 -4.40 -8.79
N ASN A 27 7.34 -3.25 -8.49
CA ASN A 27 7.69 -1.96 -9.07
C ASN A 27 8.72 -1.15 -8.25
N GLY A 28 9.26 -1.74 -7.17
CA GLY A 28 10.36 -1.16 -6.39
C GLY A 28 9.94 -0.35 -5.17
N LEU A 29 8.65 -0.35 -4.81
CA LEU A 29 8.22 0.31 -3.58
C LEU A 29 8.58 -0.56 -2.36
N PRO A 30 8.85 0.06 -1.20
CA PRO A 30 8.99 -0.66 0.06
C PRO A 30 7.74 -1.50 0.35
N CYS A 31 7.88 -2.62 1.06
CA CYS A 31 6.70 -3.42 1.42
C CYS A 31 5.80 -2.61 2.38
N PRO A 32 4.53 -2.33 2.03
CA PRO A 32 3.61 -1.66 2.95
C PRO A 32 3.29 -2.56 4.15
N LYS A 33 2.91 -1.94 5.28
CA LYS A 33 2.31 -2.65 6.42
C LYS A 33 0.88 -3.01 6.04
N VAL A 34 0.41 -4.20 6.41
CA VAL A 34 -0.96 -4.65 6.13
C VAL A 34 -1.82 -4.58 7.39
N ASN A 35 -3.14 -4.41 7.24
CA ASN A 35 -4.10 -4.33 8.35
C ASN A 35 -3.69 -3.32 9.42
N TRP A 36 -3.26 -2.16 8.97
CA TRP A 36 -2.74 -1.14 9.87
C TRP A 36 -3.89 -0.48 10.61
N LYS A 37 -3.90 -0.62 11.95
CA LYS A 37 -4.88 0.03 12.81
C LYS A 37 -4.44 1.46 13.07
N VAL A 38 -5.29 2.42 12.72
CA VAL A 38 -5.11 3.83 13.06
C VAL A 38 -6.23 4.29 13.99
N ARG A 39 -5.86 4.97 15.08
CA ARG A 39 -6.81 5.71 15.92
C ARG A 39 -6.98 7.09 15.31
N LEU A 40 -8.20 7.40 14.87
CA LEU A 40 -8.53 8.68 14.27
C LEU A 40 -8.81 9.74 15.35
N ASN A 41 -8.71 11.02 14.99
CA ASN A 41 -9.00 12.14 15.90
C ASN A 41 -10.44 12.14 16.43
N ASN A 42 -11.38 11.56 15.67
CA ASN A 42 -12.76 11.35 16.10
C ASN A 42 -12.94 10.17 17.09
N GLY A 43 -11.85 9.57 17.56
CA GLY A 43 -11.83 8.46 18.52
C GLY A 43 -12.07 7.07 17.92
N LYS A 44 -12.48 6.98 16.65
CA LYS A 44 -12.73 5.70 15.97
C LYS A 44 -11.42 5.02 15.57
N ILE A 45 -11.46 3.70 15.41
CA ILE A 45 -10.36 2.92 14.84
C ILE A 45 -10.71 2.64 13.38
N ALA A 46 -9.84 3.03 12.46
CA ALA A 46 -9.87 2.54 11.09
C ALA A 46 -8.83 1.44 10.91
N LEU A 47 -9.20 0.38 10.20
CA LEU A 47 -8.29 -0.63 9.73
C LEU A 47 -7.98 -0.31 8.27
N LEU A 48 -6.69 -0.19 7.95
CA LEU A 48 -6.22 0.05 6.60
C LEU A 48 -5.69 -1.23 5.98
N ASP A 49 -6.06 -1.52 4.74
CA ASP A 49 -5.59 -2.72 4.03
C ASP A 49 -4.06 -2.71 3.95
N MET A 50 -3.52 -1.57 3.53
CA MET A 50 -2.09 -1.31 3.42
C MET A 50 -1.75 0.13 3.82
N ALA A 51 -0.59 0.31 4.45
CA ALA A 51 -0.13 1.62 4.89
C ALA A 51 1.40 1.78 4.86
N TYR A 52 1.83 3.02 4.68
CA TYR A 52 3.14 3.53 5.10
C TYR A 52 2.94 4.50 6.28
N PRO A 53 2.94 4.01 7.54
CA PRO A 53 2.50 4.81 8.69
C PRO A 53 3.36 6.03 8.95
N ASP A 54 4.68 5.90 8.79
CA ASP A 54 5.66 6.97 9.08
C ASP A 54 5.45 8.22 8.22
N ILE A 55 4.80 8.07 7.07
CA ILE A 55 4.53 9.14 6.11
C ILE A 55 3.03 9.32 5.83
N LYS A 56 2.17 8.65 6.63
CA LYS A 56 0.71 8.69 6.54
C LYS A 56 0.16 8.49 5.12
N VAL A 57 0.57 7.41 4.45
CA VAL A 57 -0.03 6.99 3.18
C VAL A 57 -0.86 5.73 3.41
N ALA A 58 -2.13 5.76 3.03
CA ALA A 58 -3.07 4.64 3.10
C ALA A 58 -3.39 4.15 1.69
N ILE A 59 -3.45 2.83 1.49
CA ILE A 59 -3.73 2.18 0.21
C ILE A 59 -4.83 1.15 0.45
N GLU A 60 -5.99 1.37 -0.15
CA GLU A 60 -7.22 0.64 0.14
C GLU A 60 -7.75 0.00 -1.14
N TYR A 61 -7.93 -1.32 -1.13
CA TYR A 61 -8.49 -2.04 -2.26
C TYR A 61 -10.02 -2.05 -2.18
N ASP A 62 -10.67 -1.48 -3.19
CA ASP A 62 -12.13 -1.47 -3.31
C ASP A 62 -12.59 -2.62 -4.21
N GLY A 63 -13.07 -3.68 -3.57
CA GLY A 63 -13.36 -4.95 -4.21
C GLY A 63 -14.67 -5.05 -4.98
N ARG A 64 -15.59 -4.07 -4.84
CA ARG A 64 -16.86 -3.85 -5.56
C ARG A 64 -17.74 -2.99 -4.67
N HIS A 65 -18.25 -1.88 -5.19
CA HIS A 65 -19.13 -0.99 -4.45
C HIS A 65 -20.48 -1.66 -4.14
N HIS A 66 -20.72 -2.01 -2.87
CA HIS A 66 -22.08 -2.17 -2.37
C HIS A 66 -22.65 -0.79 -2.08
N ALA A 67 -23.70 -0.37 -2.80
CA ALA A 67 -24.29 0.97 -2.68
C ALA A 67 -24.65 1.37 -1.22
N GLY A 68 -24.95 0.40 -0.36
CA GLY A 68 -25.23 0.61 1.06
C GLY A 68 -24.03 1.01 1.93
N GLN A 69 -22.79 0.87 1.43
CA GLN A 69 -21.56 1.17 2.18
C GLN A 69 -20.88 2.49 1.79
N TRP A 70 -21.29 3.09 0.66
CA TRP A 70 -20.64 4.27 0.09
C TRP A 70 -20.51 5.45 1.07
N LEU A 71 -21.58 5.77 1.80
CA LEU A 71 -21.55 6.88 2.76
C LEU A 71 -20.59 6.62 3.93
N ALA A 72 -20.51 5.37 4.40
CA ALA A 72 -19.61 4.99 5.48
C ALA A 72 -18.15 5.03 5.01
N ASP A 73 -17.88 4.57 3.79
CA ASP A 73 -16.56 4.63 3.18
C ASP A 73 -16.10 6.06 2.90
N SER A 74 -17.00 6.93 2.40
CA SER A 74 -16.70 8.37 2.22
C SER A 74 -16.32 9.01 3.55
N LYS A 75 -17.12 8.81 4.60
CA LYS A 75 -16.84 9.37 5.93
C LYS A 75 -15.55 8.83 6.55
N ARG A 76 -15.22 7.55 6.28
CA ARG A 76 -13.95 6.96 6.73
C ARG A 76 -12.77 7.58 5.99
N ARG A 77 -12.89 7.78 4.68
CA ARG A 77 -11.89 8.48 3.87
C ARG A 77 -11.68 9.92 4.34
N GLU A 78 -12.75 10.69 4.50
CA GLU A 78 -12.70 12.06 5.00
C GLU A 78 -11.98 12.13 6.34
N ALA A 79 -12.33 11.27 7.30
CA ALA A 79 -11.67 11.26 8.60
C ALA A 79 -10.18 10.87 8.54
N LEU A 80 -9.79 10.02 7.59
CA LEU A 80 -8.37 9.72 7.35
C LEU A 80 -7.64 10.92 6.76
N GLU A 81 -8.24 11.59 5.77
CA GLU A 81 -7.68 12.76 5.11
C GLU A 81 -7.55 13.96 6.08
N ASP A 82 -8.54 14.20 6.93
CA ASP A 82 -8.51 15.19 8.01
C ASP A 82 -7.38 14.91 9.01
N ASP A 83 -7.09 13.64 9.28
CA ASP A 83 -5.96 13.20 10.11
C ASP A 83 -4.61 13.25 9.36
N GLY A 84 -4.63 13.79 8.15
CA GLY A 84 -3.48 14.01 7.31
C GLY A 84 -3.02 12.77 6.58
N TRP A 85 -3.84 11.73 6.41
CA TRP A 85 -3.49 10.59 5.57
C TRP A 85 -3.70 10.90 4.08
N ALA A 86 -2.73 10.52 3.26
CA ALA A 86 -2.93 10.44 1.81
C ALA A 86 -3.64 9.13 1.50
N TYR A 87 -4.93 9.21 1.17
CA TYR A 87 -5.75 8.07 0.80
C TYR A 87 -5.56 7.71 -0.68
N ILE A 88 -5.30 6.44 -0.98
CA ILE A 88 -5.18 5.92 -2.34
C ILE A 88 -6.15 4.75 -2.50
N GLN A 89 -7.20 4.96 -3.30
CA GLN A 89 -8.12 3.89 -3.69
C GLN A 89 -7.51 3.06 -4.82
N VAL A 90 -7.60 1.74 -4.67
CA VAL A 90 -7.16 0.77 -5.66
C VAL A 90 -8.36 -0.06 -6.09
N THR A 91 -8.62 -0.13 -7.38
CA THR A 91 -9.68 -0.99 -7.93
C THR A 91 -9.09 -2.17 -8.69
N ALA A 92 -9.93 -3.10 -9.13
CA ALA A 92 -9.51 -4.19 -10.01
C ALA A 92 -8.84 -3.69 -11.32
N GLU A 93 -9.24 -2.52 -11.83
CA GLU A 93 -8.65 -1.91 -13.03
C GLU A 93 -7.19 -1.55 -12.81
N ASN A 94 -6.84 -1.02 -11.64
CA ASN A 94 -5.44 -0.69 -11.31
C ASN A 94 -4.53 -1.92 -11.24
N LEU A 95 -5.10 -3.12 -11.17
CA LEU A 95 -4.38 -4.38 -11.10
C LEU A 95 -4.56 -5.22 -12.37
N MET A 96 -5.19 -4.71 -13.43
CA MET A 96 -5.60 -5.54 -14.57
C MET A 96 -4.42 -6.08 -15.38
N ASN A 97 -3.33 -5.31 -15.51
CA ASN A 97 -2.13 -5.66 -16.28
C ASN A 97 -0.89 -4.91 -15.76
N ASP A 98 0.27 -5.23 -16.33
CA ASP A 98 1.56 -4.67 -15.92
C ASP A 98 1.66 -3.14 -16.05
N PHE A 99 0.95 -2.55 -17.03
CA PHE A 99 0.92 -1.10 -17.25
C PHE A 99 0.13 -0.39 -16.15
N GLU A 100 -1.06 -0.88 -15.82
CA GLU A 100 -1.89 -0.34 -14.74
C GLU A 100 -1.23 -0.53 -13.36
N GLU A 101 -0.59 -1.68 -13.12
CA GLU A 101 0.18 -1.92 -11.91
C GLU A 101 1.33 -0.90 -11.77
N ARG A 102 1.99 -0.54 -12.88
CA ARG A 102 3.06 0.47 -12.90
C ARG A 102 2.49 1.86 -12.63
N ALA A 103 1.36 2.22 -13.24
CA ALA A 103 0.69 3.50 -13.02
C ALA A 103 0.26 3.65 -11.55
N LEU A 104 -0.29 2.59 -10.95
CA LEU A 104 -0.61 2.54 -9.53
C LEU A 104 0.64 2.77 -8.66
N ALA A 105 1.72 2.03 -8.93
CA ALA A 105 2.97 2.19 -8.19
C ALA A 105 3.54 3.61 -8.31
N GLN A 106 3.45 4.22 -9.50
CA GLN A 106 3.90 5.61 -9.70
C GLN A 106 3.08 6.58 -8.87
N ARG A 107 1.74 6.45 -8.88
CA ARG A 107 0.85 7.26 -8.07
C ARG A 107 1.17 7.15 -6.57
N VAL A 108 1.50 5.95 -6.09
CA VAL A 108 1.94 5.73 -4.70
C VAL A 108 3.29 6.41 -4.45
N ALA A 109 4.27 6.24 -5.35
CA ALA A 109 5.58 6.89 -5.23
C ALA A 109 5.48 8.41 -5.17
N ASP A 110 4.63 9.02 -5.98
CA ASP A 110 4.41 10.46 -6.01
C ASP A 110 3.85 10.96 -4.67
N ARG A 111 2.87 10.22 -4.10
CA ARG A 111 2.30 10.52 -2.78
C ARG A 111 3.35 10.37 -1.67
N MET A 112 4.18 9.33 -1.72
CA MET A 112 5.29 9.18 -0.76
C MET A 112 6.30 10.34 -0.90
N SER A 113 6.61 10.75 -2.12
CA SER A 113 7.58 11.80 -2.41
C SER A 113 7.12 13.16 -1.89
N GLN A 114 5.84 13.48 -2.09
CA GLN A 114 5.21 14.70 -1.56
C GLN A 114 5.32 14.77 -0.03
N ARG A 115 5.23 13.63 0.66
CA ARG A 115 5.29 13.55 2.13
C ARG A 115 6.71 13.58 2.69
N LEU A 116 7.67 13.02 1.96
CA LEU A 116 9.08 12.97 2.36
C LEU A 116 9.88 14.22 1.97
N SER A 117 9.28 15.11 1.17
CA SER A 117 9.98 16.22 0.51
C SER A 117 11.22 15.76 -0.27
N LYS A 118 11.20 14.51 -0.76
CA LYS A 118 12.29 13.83 -1.49
C LYS A 118 11.69 12.92 -2.56
N PRO A 119 12.28 12.83 -3.76
CA PRO A 119 11.77 11.95 -4.81
C PRO A 119 11.99 10.47 -4.47
N ILE A 120 10.96 9.66 -4.67
CA ILE A 120 11.00 8.19 -4.64
C ILE A 120 11.05 7.70 -6.09
N MET A 121 12.18 7.13 -6.49
CA MET A 121 12.32 6.52 -7.83
C MET A 121 11.84 5.07 -7.82
N LEU A 122 10.95 4.73 -8.75
CA LEU A 122 10.58 3.35 -9.03
C LEU A 122 11.75 2.63 -9.74
N CYS A 123 12.02 1.37 -9.38
CA CYS A 123 13.00 0.56 -10.11
C CYS A 123 12.39 -0.09 -11.36
N GLN A 124 13.22 -0.67 -12.23
CA GLN A 124 12.75 -1.51 -13.34
C GLN A 124 12.00 -2.73 -12.77
N ARG A 125 10.84 -3.09 -13.36
CA ARG A 125 9.97 -4.19 -12.88
C ARG A 125 10.79 -5.45 -12.66
N MET A 126 10.75 -6.00 -11.46
CA MET A 126 11.49 -7.22 -11.15
C MET A 126 10.86 -8.42 -11.88
N SER A 127 11.68 -9.15 -12.66
CA SER A 127 11.27 -10.42 -13.29
C SER A 127 10.85 -11.44 -12.23
N SER A 128 9.78 -12.18 -12.50
CA SER A 128 9.09 -13.10 -11.58
C SER A 128 9.99 -14.13 -10.86
N GLY A 129 11.21 -14.39 -11.36
CA GLY A 129 12.17 -15.33 -10.78
C GLY A 129 13.17 -14.76 -9.76
N ARG A 130 13.16 -13.46 -9.46
CA ARG A 130 14.16 -12.80 -8.59
C ARG A 130 13.55 -12.01 -7.43
N ILE A 131 12.43 -12.44 -6.87
CA ILE A 131 11.95 -11.88 -5.60
C ILE A 131 12.77 -12.49 -4.45
N HIS A 132 14.09 -12.22 -4.42
CA HIS A 132 14.90 -12.47 -3.24
C HIS A 132 14.59 -11.35 -2.25
N ILE A 133 13.76 -11.67 -1.27
CA ILE A 133 13.42 -10.77 -0.19
C ILE A 133 14.71 -10.50 0.60
N ARG A 134 15.30 -9.31 0.46
CA ARG A 134 16.23 -8.81 1.49
C ARG A 134 15.41 -8.46 2.73
N ILE A 135 15.01 -9.48 3.49
CA ILE A 135 14.66 -9.32 4.91
C ILE A 135 15.99 -9.03 5.60
N THR A 136 16.33 -7.75 5.76
CA THR A 136 17.31 -7.37 6.78
C THR A 136 16.57 -6.52 7.79
N SER A 137 16.17 -7.21 8.87
CA SER A 137 16.07 -6.72 10.24
C SER A 137 16.25 -5.20 10.41
N LEU A 138 15.15 -4.48 10.65
CA LEU A 138 15.18 -3.24 11.41
C LEU A 138 14.98 -3.60 12.88
N ALA A 139 15.98 -4.24 13.47
CA ALA A 139 16.20 -4.24 14.91
C ALA A 139 17.52 -3.51 15.16
N ASN A 140 17.43 -2.46 15.96
CA ASN A 140 18.47 -1.58 16.45
C ASN A 140 19.13 -0.59 15.48
N GLY A 141 18.77 0.67 15.70
CA GLY A 141 19.78 1.69 15.99
C GLY A 141 20.45 2.31 14.77
N SER A 142 20.18 3.61 14.61
CA SER A 142 20.91 4.54 13.75
C SER A 142 20.42 4.65 12.31
N ARG A 143 19.70 5.77 12.12
CA ARG A 143 19.49 6.51 10.88
C ARG A 143 20.61 6.28 9.85
N LYS A 144 20.21 5.86 8.65
CA LYS A 144 20.68 6.37 7.35
C LYS A 144 19.88 5.70 6.23
N ILE A 145 19.00 6.47 5.60
CA ILE A 145 18.51 6.15 4.25
C ILE A 145 19.65 6.55 3.31
N LEU A 146 20.25 5.57 2.64
CA LEU A 146 21.26 5.77 1.60
C LEU A 146 20.72 5.21 0.29
N ILE A 147 20.52 6.16 -0.65
CA ILE A 147 20.51 6.12 -2.12
C ILE A 147 20.28 4.78 -2.83
#